data_AF-A0A6A6YWP2-F1
#
_entry.id   AF-A0A6A6YWP2-F1
#
_cell.length_a   1.000
_cell.length_b   1.000
_cell.length_c   1.000
_cell.angle_alpha   90.00
_cell.angle_beta   90.00
_cell.angle_gamma   90.00
#
_symmetry.space_group_name_H-M   'P 1'
#
loop_
_entity.id
_entity.type
_entity.pdbx_description
1 polymer ?
#
loop_
_entity_poly.entity_id
_entity_poly.type
_entity_poly.pdbx_seq_one_letter_code
_entity_poly.pdbx_strand_id
1 'polypeptide(L)'
;MESTNTRLSIEQVEEYSLYTTAEKWCIIAMVSYAALFSGLSSFIYYPAIHALSQSLSVSVDKINLSVTSYLTIATVAPTLFGDLADVLGRRPVYMITLSLYVVSNVAIALSKSYPALLGLRVLQALATSATNSIAYGVIADVASPAERGSFVTGISFAVTMAPSFGPILGGLLTYAAGWPWIFWFLCIAASLCLLLMAIFLPETCRAVVGNGNIKPPKYLRLPTRIVMCRWNEDTVAARPKSRIPNPFNSLTILLRKDNAIVILAAGILYLVYSCLCTSLSVIFIAVYKLNQWQTSLVYLPFGIGGIVSTFFSGRMLDNAYRNARTKGASPNGMFGFHVATVCGVMERTVTWETSWAASYTHQLLDVIKYDNETNDPWPEYDAACKQLIEVVIPRLLGVLQSDGRHITPTLVHGDLWEGNVGVDMETEEVIAFDPGSVCAYNEVEFGTWRCPWAHHFSAPIYMRLYQRHIEPSEPVEEWDDRNRLYSIRALLNLSAGHRGSVARQIAYNDMLYLCQEYAPLEALEKYDPQKDITVTGIRSSVNLP
;
A
#
# COMPACT_ATOMS: atom_id res chain seq x y z
N MET A 1 28.44 34.15 -14.23
CA MET A 1 26.99 34.06 -14.44
C MET A 1 26.56 32.74 -13.84
N GLU A 2 25.86 32.82 -12.71
CA GLU A 2 25.54 31.72 -11.79
C GLU A 2 24.70 30.64 -12.47
N SER A 3 25.24 29.43 -12.58
CA SER A 3 24.45 28.23 -12.75
C SER A 3 23.85 27.89 -11.39
N THR A 4 22.53 28.04 -11.26
CA THR A 4 21.72 27.59 -10.13
C THR A 4 21.91 26.10 -9.89
N ASN A 5 22.92 25.78 -9.07
CA ASN A 5 23.06 24.51 -8.37
C ASN A 5 21.97 24.50 -7.30
N THR A 6 20.80 23.99 -7.65
CA THR A 6 19.74 23.70 -6.69
C THR A 6 20.20 22.54 -5.82
N ARG A 7 20.98 22.85 -4.78
CA ARG A 7 21.11 21.98 -3.60
C ARG A 7 19.70 21.83 -3.04
N LEU A 8 19.02 20.73 -3.36
CA LEU A 8 17.81 20.32 -2.66
C LEU A 8 18.22 20.09 -1.20
N SER A 9 17.92 21.07 -0.35
CA SER A 9 18.09 20.98 1.09
C SER A 9 17.25 19.83 1.63
N ILE A 10 17.85 19.09 2.56
CA ILE A 10 17.43 17.85 3.22
C ILE A 10 16.10 17.95 4.01
N GLU A 11 15.32 19.04 3.88
CA GLU A 11 14.22 19.35 4.80
C GLU A 11 12.84 18.79 4.45
N GLN A 12 12.62 18.12 3.32
CA GLN A 12 11.25 17.69 2.95
C GLN A 12 11.22 16.32 2.23
N VAL A 13 11.52 15.23 2.94
CA VAL A 13 10.82 13.97 2.61
C VAL A 13 9.43 14.13 3.17
N GLU A 14 8.51 14.57 2.31
CA GLU A 14 7.14 14.87 2.71
C GLU A 14 6.46 13.59 3.23
N GLU A 15 6.14 13.55 4.52
CA GLU A 15 5.41 12.43 5.11
C GLU A 15 4.10 12.22 4.34
N TYR A 16 3.71 10.95 4.16
CA TYR A 16 2.49 10.61 3.41
C TYR A 16 1.25 11.33 3.97
N SER A 17 1.19 11.50 5.28
CA SER A 17 0.06 12.09 5.98
C SER A 17 0.56 12.67 7.30
N LEU A 18 0.26 13.95 7.55
CA LEU A 18 0.62 14.62 8.80
C LEU A 18 -0.30 14.26 9.97
N TYR A 19 -1.38 13.51 9.71
CA TYR A 19 -2.30 13.06 10.75
C TYR A 19 -1.63 11.99 11.63
N THR A 20 -1.75 12.15 12.94
CA THR A 20 -1.34 11.13 13.91
C THR A 20 -2.20 9.88 13.79
N THR A 21 -1.71 8.75 14.30
CA THR A 21 -2.44 7.48 14.31
C THR A 21 -3.82 7.59 14.95
N ALA A 22 -3.94 8.35 16.05
CA ALA A 22 -5.22 8.58 16.72
C ALA A 22 -6.18 9.42 15.85
N GLU A 23 -5.67 10.45 15.18
CA GLU A 23 -6.45 11.28 14.26
C GLU A 23 -6.94 10.44 13.06
N LYS A 24 -6.07 9.62 12.47
CA LYS A 24 -6.43 8.68 11.41
C LYS A 24 -7.57 7.76 11.87
N TRP A 25 -7.43 7.09 13.02
CA TRP A 25 -8.49 6.22 13.55
C TRP A 25 -9.80 6.95 13.83
N CYS A 26 -9.76 8.21 14.26
CA CYS A 26 -10.96 9.02 14.44
C CYS A 26 -11.64 9.34 13.09
N ILE A 27 -10.87 9.72 12.07
CA ILE A 27 -11.36 9.89 10.70
C ILE A 27 -12.00 8.59 10.19
N ILE A 28 -11.30 7.46 10.35
CA ILE A 28 -11.79 6.13 9.96
C ILE A 28 -13.09 5.78 10.69
N ALA A 29 -13.19 6.02 12.00
CA ALA A 29 -14.40 5.76 12.76
C ALA A 29 -15.60 6.58 12.24
N MET A 30 -15.40 7.84 11.89
CA MET A 30 -16.46 8.69 11.31
C MET A 30 -16.89 8.16 9.93
N VAL A 31 -15.96 7.90 9.01
CA VAL A 31 -16.32 7.43 7.67
C VAL A 31 -16.89 6.00 7.69
N SER A 32 -16.44 5.15 8.60
CA SER A 32 -17.06 3.84 8.88
C SER A 32 -18.50 3.98 9.40
N TYR A 33 -18.76 4.97 10.26
CA TYR A 33 -20.11 5.22 10.76
C TYR A 33 -21.05 5.71 9.65
N ALA A 34 -20.57 6.56 8.73
CA ALA A 34 -21.34 6.93 7.54
C ALA A 34 -21.57 5.74 6.59
N ALA A 35 -20.52 4.95 6.33
CA ALA A 35 -20.56 3.75 5.50
C ALA A 35 -21.61 2.72 5.98
N LEU A 36 -21.79 2.61 7.31
CA LEU A 36 -22.81 1.75 7.91
C LEU A 36 -24.22 2.03 7.35
N PHE A 37 -24.57 3.29 7.08
CA PHE A 37 -25.90 3.65 6.60
C PHE A 37 -26.22 3.08 5.22
N SER A 38 -25.21 2.88 4.36
CA SER A 38 -25.41 2.31 3.03
C SER A 38 -26.06 0.92 3.10
N GLY A 39 -25.50 0.05 3.96
CA GLY A 39 -26.05 -1.27 4.22
C GLY A 39 -27.27 -1.23 5.14
N LEU A 40 -27.19 -0.49 6.26
CA LEU A 40 -28.20 -0.51 7.31
C LEU A 40 -29.59 -0.14 6.78
N SER A 41 -29.69 0.88 5.93
CA SER A 41 -30.94 1.37 5.33
C SER A 41 -31.62 0.36 4.40
N SER A 42 -30.86 -0.59 3.87
CA SER A 42 -31.39 -1.70 3.08
C SER A 42 -31.94 -2.79 3.99
N PHE A 43 -31.13 -3.27 4.93
CA PHE A 43 -31.47 -4.44 5.76
C PHE A 43 -32.51 -4.15 6.86
N ILE A 44 -32.53 -2.94 7.42
CA ILE A 44 -33.50 -2.53 8.45
C ILE A 44 -34.95 -2.54 7.95
N TYR A 45 -35.11 -2.52 6.62
CA TYR A 45 -36.41 -2.50 5.96
C TYR A 45 -37.08 -3.88 5.91
N TYR A 46 -36.31 -4.98 5.93
CA TYR A 46 -36.85 -6.32 5.62
C TYR A 46 -37.95 -6.79 6.58
N PRO A 47 -37.81 -6.66 7.92
CA PRO A 47 -38.87 -7.06 8.85
C PRO A 47 -40.13 -6.21 8.76
N ALA A 48 -40.06 -5.03 8.15
CA ALA A 48 -41.16 -4.08 8.01
C ALA A 48 -41.99 -4.29 6.73
N ILE A 49 -41.55 -5.14 5.80
CA ILE A 49 -42.17 -5.31 4.47
C ILE A 49 -43.68 -5.62 4.59
N HIS A 50 -44.05 -6.55 5.47
CA HIS A 50 -45.46 -6.91 5.67
C HIS A 50 -46.27 -5.76 6.29
N ALA A 51 -45.70 -5.07 7.28
CA ALA A 51 -46.36 -3.92 7.93
C ALA A 51 -46.57 -2.76 6.96
N LEU A 52 -45.62 -2.51 6.06
CA LEU A 52 -45.71 -1.51 4.99
C LEU A 52 -46.77 -1.89 3.96
N SER A 53 -46.80 -3.15 3.54
CA SER A 53 -47.80 -3.68 2.60
C SER A 53 -49.21 -3.47 3.15
N GLN A 54 -49.43 -3.77 4.43
CA GLN A 54 -50.71 -3.54 5.11
C GLN A 54 -51.03 -2.05 5.25
N SER A 55 -50.07 -1.24 5.72
CA SER A 55 -50.26 0.20 5.97
C SER A 55 -50.58 1.00 4.70
N LEU A 56 -50.01 0.60 3.56
CA LEU A 56 -50.21 1.28 2.28
C LEU A 56 -51.23 0.59 1.37
N SER A 57 -51.84 -0.51 1.84
CA SER A 57 -52.81 -1.31 1.09
C SER A 57 -52.30 -1.75 -0.30
N VAL A 58 -51.06 -2.24 -0.36
CA VAL A 58 -50.42 -2.74 -1.58
C VAL A 58 -49.86 -4.15 -1.37
N SER A 59 -49.62 -4.90 -2.44
CA SER A 59 -49.02 -6.23 -2.34
C SER A 59 -47.57 -6.19 -1.82
N VAL A 60 -47.13 -7.28 -1.20
CA VAL A 60 -45.74 -7.48 -0.78
C VAL A 60 -44.78 -7.36 -1.97
N ASP A 61 -45.19 -7.80 -3.16
CA ASP A 61 -44.39 -7.67 -4.39
C ASP A 61 -44.09 -6.23 -4.76
N LYS A 62 -45.07 -5.32 -4.58
CA LYS A 62 -44.85 -3.88 -4.79
C LYS A 62 -43.86 -3.34 -3.76
N ILE A 63 -43.95 -3.74 -2.50
CA ILE A 63 -42.96 -3.34 -1.49
C ILE A 63 -41.57 -3.90 -1.83
N ASN A 64 -41.46 -5.14 -2.29
CA ASN A 64 -40.19 -5.73 -2.75
C ASN A 64 -39.60 -4.98 -3.95
N LEU A 65 -40.43 -4.46 -4.87
CA LEU A 65 -39.97 -3.60 -5.95
C LEU A 65 -39.24 -2.34 -5.44
N SER A 66 -39.63 -1.80 -4.28
CA SER A 66 -38.90 -0.70 -3.64
C SER A 66 -37.52 -1.10 -3.11
N VAL A 67 -37.35 -2.37 -2.69
CA VAL A 67 -36.05 -2.92 -2.29
C VAL A 67 -35.15 -3.07 -3.51
N THR A 68 -35.67 -3.67 -4.59
CA THR A 68 -34.92 -3.85 -5.83
C THR A 68 -34.52 -2.50 -6.43
N SER A 69 -35.44 -1.53 -6.47
CA SER A 69 -35.16 -0.18 -6.97
C SER A 69 -34.09 0.52 -6.15
N TYR A 70 -34.12 0.37 -4.82
CA TYR A 70 -33.06 0.88 -3.94
C TYR A 70 -31.70 0.27 -4.30
N LEU A 71 -31.61 -1.05 -4.46
CA LEU A 71 -30.37 -1.75 -4.79
C LEU A 71 -29.82 -1.37 -6.18
N THR A 72 -30.69 -1.23 -7.19
CA THR A 72 -30.29 -0.78 -8.53
C THR A 72 -29.61 0.59 -8.48
N ILE A 73 -30.21 1.52 -7.73
CA ILE A 73 -29.68 2.86 -7.57
C ILE A 73 -28.39 2.86 -6.74
N ALA A 74 -28.32 2.00 -5.71
CA ALA A 74 -27.14 1.82 -4.89
C ALA A 74 -25.92 1.34 -5.69
N THR A 75 -26.13 0.64 -6.81
CA THR A 75 -25.06 0.24 -7.74
C THR A 75 -24.52 1.41 -8.54
N VAL A 76 -25.38 2.34 -8.98
CA VAL A 76 -25.00 3.46 -9.86
C VAL A 76 -24.44 4.63 -9.05
N ALA A 77 -25.02 4.93 -7.88
CA ALA A 77 -24.66 6.11 -7.09
C ALA A 77 -23.16 6.24 -6.76
N PRO A 78 -22.41 5.17 -6.40
CA PRO A 78 -20.98 5.26 -6.15
C PRO A 78 -20.17 5.82 -7.33
N THR A 79 -20.55 5.50 -8.58
CA THR A 79 -19.84 6.00 -9.77
C THR A 79 -20.00 7.51 -9.95
N LEU A 80 -21.14 8.07 -9.53
CA LEU A 80 -21.43 9.50 -9.62
C LEU A 80 -20.72 10.27 -8.51
N PHE A 81 -20.90 9.83 -7.27
CA PHE A 81 -20.45 10.57 -6.10
C PHE A 81 -18.98 10.29 -5.74
N GLY A 82 -18.41 9.17 -6.18
CA GLY A 82 -16.98 8.89 -6.03
C GLY A 82 -16.14 9.88 -6.84
N ASP A 83 -16.44 10.02 -8.13
CA ASP A 83 -15.77 10.98 -9.01
C ASP A 83 -16.06 12.43 -8.60
N LEU A 84 -17.28 12.72 -8.13
CA LEU A 84 -17.59 14.02 -7.53
C LEU A 84 -16.73 14.32 -6.30
N ALA A 85 -16.45 13.32 -5.47
CA ALA A 85 -15.60 13.47 -4.29
C ALA A 85 -14.12 13.64 -4.66
N ASP A 86 -13.67 13.12 -5.80
CA ASP A 86 -12.31 13.35 -6.32
C ASP A 86 -12.14 14.79 -6.82
N VAL A 87 -13.20 15.41 -7.36
CA VAL A 87 -13.16 16.78 -7.90
C VAL A 87 -13.44 17.83 -6.82
N LEU A 88 -14.51 17.67 -6.04
CA LEU A 88 -14.94 18.67 -5.05
C LEU A 88 -14.23 18.54 -3.69
N GLY A 89 -13.65 17.38 -3.41
CA GLY A 89 -13.15 17.01 -2.08
C GLY A 89 -14.07 16.02 -1.36
N ARG A 90 -13.55 15.37 -0.32
CA ARG A 90 -14.27 14.32 0.42
C ARG A 90 -15.34 14.91 1.35
N ARG A 91 -14.96 15.94 2.11
CA ARG A 91 -15.83 16.58 3.11
C ARG A 91 -17.13 17.16 2.53
N PRO A 92 -17.12 17.96 1.44
CA PRO A 92 -18.37 18.56 0.93
C PRO A 92 -19.32 17.49 0.39
N VAL A 93 -18.80 16.42 -0.21
CA VAL A 93 -19.65 15.34 -0.71
C VAL A 93 -20.30 14.57 0.45
N TYR A 94 -19.61 14.33 1.56
CA TYR A 94 -20.24 13.79 2.78
C TYR A 94 -21.35 14.71 3.31
N MET A 95 -21.13 16.03 3.34
CA MET A 95 -22.16 16.97 3.81
C MET A 95 -23.41 16.93 2.93
N ILE A 96 -23.23 16.90 1.60
CA ILE A 96 -24.33 16.85 0.63
C ILE A 96 -25.10 15.53 0.75
N THR A 97 -24.39 14.41 0.71
CA THR A 97 -24.98 13.06 0.72
C THR A 97 -25.71 12.76 2.02
N LEU A 98 -25.11 13.07 3.18
CA LEU A 98 -25.76 12.87 4.48
C LEU A 98 -26.94 13.83 4.70
N SER A 99 -26.86 15.08 4.26
CA SER A 99 -28.00 16.01 4.34
C SER A 99 -29.17 15.52 3.49
N LEU A 100 -28.90 15.08 2.26
CA LEU A 100 -29.93 14.51 1.38
C LEU A 100 -30.53 13.23 1.98
N TYR A 101 -29.72 12.41 2.64
CA TYR A 101 -30.16 11.22 3.32
C TYR A 101 -31.06 11.53 4.52
N VAL A 102 -30.72 12.53 5.35
CA VAL A 102 -31.57 13.02 6.46
C VAL A 102 -32.93 13.48 5.93
N VAL A 103 -32.95 14.34 4.91
CA VAL A 103 -34.19 14.83 4.29
C VAL A 103 -35.02 13.67 3.72
N SER A 104 -34.38 12.72 3.06
CA SER A 104 -35.05 11.53 2.52
C SER A 104 -35.71 10.71 3.62
N ASN A 105 -35.03 10.48 4.75
CA ASN A 105 -35.60 9.73 5.88
C ASN A 105 -36.82 10.44 6.48
N VAL A 106 -36.76 11.76 6.68
CA VAL A 106 -37.92 12.54 7.17
C VAL A 106 -39.09 12.42 6.20
N ALA A 107 -38.84 12.58 4.90
CA ALA A 107 -39.87 12.47 3.88
C ALA A 107 -40.50 11.06 3.83
N ILE A 108 -39.69 10.01 3.96
CA ILE A 108 -40.20 8.63 3.98
C ILE A 108 -41.04 8.37 5.24
N ALA A 109 -40.59 8.83 6.41
CA ALA A 109 -41.31 8.67 7.67
C ALA A 109 -42.70 9.32 7.62
N LEU A 110 -42.85 10.41 6.86
CA LEU A 110 -44.10 11.13 6.67
C LEU A 110 -44.92 10.63 5.46
N SER A 111 -44.36 9.71 4.66
CA SER A 111 -45.00 9.24 3.43
C SER A 111 -46.23 8.37 3.73
N LYS A 112 -47.31 8.59 2.96
CA LYS A 112 -48.59 7.87 3.09
C LYS A 112 -49.03 7.18 1.80
N SER A 113 -48.19 7.20 0.77
CA SER A 113 -48.51 6.60 -0.53
C SER A 113 -47.34 5.78 -1.06
N TYR A 114 -47.65 4.66 -1.70
CA TYR A 114 -46.65 3.78 -2.29
C TYR A 114 -45.77 4.46 -3.36
N PRO A 115 -46.30 5.26 -4.31
CA PRO A 115 -45.45 5.95 -5.29
C PRO A 115 -44.47 6.94 -4.64
N ALA A 116 -44.91 7.66 -3.61
CA ALA A 116 -44.02 8.56 -2.86
C ALA A 116 -42.94 7.75 -2.12
N LEU A 117 -43.32 6.67 -1.44
CA LEU A 117 -42.35 5.77 -0.78
C LEU A 117 -41.30 5.26 -1.78
N LEU A 118 -41.72 4.79 -2.95
CA LEU A 118 -40.83 4.27 -3.98
C LEU A 118 -39.83 5.35 -4.47
N GLY A 119 -40.32 6.54 -4.83
CA GLY A 119 -39.47 7.64 -5.29
C GLY A 119 -38.51 8.14 -4.20
N LEU A 120 -38.98 8.21 -2.96
CA LEU A 120 -38.14 8.62 -1.83
C LEU A 120 -37.11 7.56 -1.45
N ARG A 121 -37.41 6.27 -1.63
CA ARG A 121 -36.44 5.17 -1.47
C ARG A 121 -35.32 5.25 -2.50
N VAL A 122 -35.65 5.63 -3.74
CA VAL A 122 -34.63 5.91 -4.78
C VAL A 122 -33.74 7.09 -4.36
N LEU A 123 -34.33 8.18 -3.87
CA LEU A 123 -33.56 9.33 -3.37
C LEU A 123 -32.68 8.96 -2.18
N GLN A 124 -33.21 8.18 -1.24
CA GLN A 124 -32.48 7.68 -0.08
C GLN A 124 -31.28 6.83 -0.50
N ALA A 125 -31.44 5.94 -1.50
CA ALA A 125 -30.35 5.14 -2.06
C ALA A 125 -29.27 6.02 -2.70
N LEU A 126 -29.66 6.97 -3.57
CA LEU A 126 -28.73 7.93 -4.18
C LEU A 126 -27.88 8.64 -3.13
N ALA A 127 -28.52 9.05 -2.03
CA ALA A 127 -27.87 9.80 -0.98
C ALA A 127 -26.86 8.98 -0.18
N THR A 128 -27.18 7.73 0.19
CA THR A 128 -26.35 6.98 1.16
C THR A 128 -25.33 6.05 0.52
N SER A 129 -25.61 5.50 -0.67
CA SER A 129 -24.83 4.37 -1.20
C SER A 129 -23.39 4.71 -1.54
N ALA A 130 -23.11 5.96 -1.88
CA ALA A 130 -21.77 6.43 -2.20
C ALA A 130 -20.83 6.55 -0.98
N THR A 131 -21.37 6.60 0.24
CA THR A 131 -20.58 6.80 1.46
C THR A 131 -19.50 5.73 1.66
N ASN A 132 -19.77 4.48 1.23
CA ASN A 132 -18.80 3.39 1.23
C ASN A 132 -17.62 3.67 0.30
N SER A 133 -17.90 4.07 -0.94
CA SER A 133 -16.86 4.33 -1.95
C SER A 133 -15.99 5.52 -1.56
N ILE A 134 -16.61 6.60 -1.06
CA ILE A 134 -15.89 7.79 -0.58
C ILE A 134 -15.01 7.43 0.62
N ALA A 135 -15.45 6.53 1.50
CA ALA A 135 -14.67 6.13 2.67
C ALA A 135 -13.38 5.39 2.30
N TYR A 136 -13.40 4.55 1.26
CA TYR A 136 -12.18 3.96 0.70
C TYR A 136 -11.25 5.01 0.08
N GLY A 137 -11.82 6.05 -0.56
CA GLY A 137 -11.06 7.20 -1.03
C GLY A 137 -10.37 7.96 0.11
N VAL A 138 -11.08 8.19 1.22
CA VAL A 138 -10.51 8.83 2.42
C VAL A 138 -9.36 8.01 2.99
N ILE A 139 -9.50 6.67 3.10
CA ILE A 139 -8.40 5.80 3.52
C ILE A 139 -7.20 5.97 2.59
N ALA A 140 -7.43 5.92 1.28
CA ALA A 140 -6.37 6.07 0.29
C ALA A 140 -5.66 7.43 0.39
N ASP A 141 -6.37 8.47 0.83
CA ASP A 141 -5.82 9.80 1.01
C ASP A 141 -4.97 9.95 2.30
N VAL A 142 -5.40 9.34 3.41
CA VAL A 142 -4.79 9.56 4.74
C VAL A 142 -3.80 8.48 5.17
N ALA A 143 -3.85 7.29 4.57
CA ALA A 143 -3.09 6.12 5.00
C ALA A 143 -2.10 5.63 3.94
N SER A 144 -0.86 5.43 4.38
CA SER A 144 0.18 4.84 3.53
C SER A 144 -0.16 3.38 3.16
N PRO A 145 0.37 2.84 2.05
CA PRO A 145 0.12 1.45 1.65
C PRO A 145 0.41 0.41 2.75
N ALA A 146 1.38 0.68 3.64
CA ALA A 146 1.79 -0.23 4.70
C ALA A 146 0.74 -0.40 5.83
N GLU A 147 -0.01 0.64 6.16
CA GLU A 147 -1.03 0.63 7.24
C GLU A 147 -2.47 0.59 6.71
N ARG A 148 -2.65 0.75 5.39
CA ARG A 148 -3.96 0.82 4.71
C ARG A 148 -4.86 -0.37 5.01
N GLY A 149 -4.29 -1.58 5.09
CA GLY A 149 -5.03 -2.81 5.37
C GLY A 149 -5.83 -2.73 6.67
N SER A 150 -5.22 -2.23 7.75
CA SER A 150 -5.87 -2.14 9.06
C SER A 150 -7.06 -1.19 9.05
N PHE A 151 -6.98 -0.08 8.33
CA PHE A 151 -8.09 0.86 8.21
C PHE A 151 -9.22 0.32 7.34
N VAL A 152 -8.89 -0.42 6.27
CA VAL A 152 -9.88 -1.12 5.43
C VAL A 152 -10.68 -2.14 6.25
N THR A 153 -10.04 -2.82 7.20
CA THR A 153 -10.75 -3.71 8.14
C THR A 153 -11.79 -2.96 8.97
N GLY A 154 -11.49 -1.74 9.41
CA GLY A 154 -12.42 -0.90 10.16
C GLY A 154 -13.69 -0.52 9.40
N ILE A 155 -13.59 -0.25 8.10
CA ILE A 155 -14.77 -0.01 7.24
C ILE A 155 -15.50 -1.32 6.96
N SER A 156 -14.75 -2.37 6.63
CA SER A 156 -15.31 -3.70 6.35
C SER A 156 -16.17 -4.22 7.51
N PHE A 157 -15.74 -3.99 8.75
CA PHE A 157 -16.53 -4.32 9.94
C PHE A 157 -17.89 -3.63 9.95
N ALA A 158 -17.95 -2.31 9.72
CA ALA A 158 -19.21 -1.57 9.70
C ALA A 158 -20.16 -2.10 8.62
N VAL A 159 -19.65 -2.37 7.41
CA VAL A 159 -20.45 -2.90 6.30
C VAL A 159 -20.95 -4.31 6.57
N THR A 160 -20.10 -5.17 7.15
CA THR A 160 -20.40 -6.59 7.43
C THR A 160 -21.39 -6.76 8.58
N MET A 161 -21.47 -5.80 9.49
CA MET A 161 -22.39 -5.81 10.63
C MET A 161 -23.81 -5.32 10.27
N ALA A 162 -23.96 -4.52 9.21
CA ALA A 162 -25.25 -3.97 8.79
C ALA A 162 -26.35 -5.03 8.54
N PRO A 163 -26.06 -6.19 7.92
CA PRO A 163 -27.02 -7.28 7.69
C PRO A 163 -27.63 -7.90 8.94
N SER A 164 -26.98 -7.78 10.10
CA SER A 164 -27.48 -8.33 11.35
C SER A 164 -28.10 -7.26 12.23
N PHE A 165 -27.46 -6.09 12.34
CA PHE A 165 -28.07 -4.99 13.08
C PHE A 165 -29.33 -4.46 12.41
N GLY A 166 -29.37 -4.42 11.08
CA GLY A 166 -30.51 -3.91 10.33
C GLY A 166 -31.79 -4.62 10.71
N PRO A 167 -31.95 -5.92 10.47
CA PRO A 167 -33.20 -6.62 10.76
C PRO A 167 -33.55 -6.56 12.25
N ILE A 168 -32.59 -6.71 13.16
CA ILE A 168 -32.83 -6.62 14.61
C ILE A 168 -33.48 -5.28 14.99
N LEU A 169 -32.86 -4.17 14.56
CA LEU A 169 -33.40 -2.83 14.82
C LEU A 169 -34.73 -2.63 14.10
N GLY A 170 -34.83 -3.09 12.86
CA GLY A 170 -36.01 -2.94 12.01
C GLY A 170 -37.25 -3.63 12.59
N GLY A 171 -37.10 -4.89 13.01
CA GLY A 171 -38.18 -5.65 13.64
C GLY A 171 -38.58 -5.08 14.99
N LEU A 172 -37.61 -4.68 15.82
CA LEU A 172 -37.89 -4.07 17.12
C LEU A 172 -38.65 -2.75 16.98
N LEU A 173 -38.17 -1.84 16.12
CA LEU A 173 -38.80 -0.55 15.88
C LEU A 173 -40.19 -0.71 15.26
N THR A 174 -40.33 -1.61 14.28
CA THR A 174 -41.63 -1.89 13.64
C THR A 174 -42.62 -2.46 14.65
N TYR A 175 -42.19 -3.39 15.51
CA TYR A 175 -43.05 -4.01 16.51
C TYR A 175 -43.46 -3.02 17.62
N ALA A 176 -42.52 -2.21 18.12
CA ALA A 176 -42.77 -1.34 19.26
C ALA A 176 -43.49 -0.03 18.91
N ALA A 177 -43.18 0.56 17.75
CA ALA A 177 -43.62 1.92 17.43
C ALA A 177 -44.14 2.07 15.97
N GLY A 178 -44.08 1.01 15.17
CA GLY A 178 -44.52 1.00 13.78
C GLY A 178 -43.38 1.32 12.79
N TRP A 179 -43.61 1.00 11.51
CA TRP A 179 -42.60 1.13 10.46
C TRP A 179 -42.03 2.56 10.27
N PRO A 180 -42.77 3.69 10.50
CA PRO A 180 -42.19 5.01 10.31
C PRO A 180 -41.01 5.30 11.24
N TRP A 181 -40.97 4.65 12.42
CA TRP A 181 -39.89 4.81 13.38
C TRP A 181 -38.54 4.25 12.94
N ILE A 182 -38.53 3.34 11.95
CA ILE A 182 -37.29 2.95 11.27
C ILE A 182 -36.62 4.18 10.67
N PHE A 183 -37.39 5.01 9.96
CA PHE A 183 -36.87 6.18 9.26
C PHE A 183 -36.57 7.33 10.22
N TRP A 184 -37.34 7.49 11.30
CA TRP A 184 -36.97 8.42 12.37
C TRP A 184 -35.65 8.04 13.05
N PHE A 185 -35.45 6.76 13.35
CA PHE A 185 -34.19 6.26 13.91
C PHE A 185 -33.01 6.54 12.97
N LEU A 186 -33.14 6.20 11.68
CA LEU A 186 -32.12 6.47 10.67
C LEU A 186 -31.85 7.97 10.52
N CYS A 187 -32.88 8.81 10.58
CA CYS A 187 -32.75 10.26 10.56
C CYS A 187 -31.93 10.79 11.75
N ILE A 188 -32.23 10.35 12.97
CA ILE A 188 -31.52 10.75 14.19
C ILE A 188 -30.05 10.32 14.12
N ALA A 189 -29.80 9.05 13.78
CA ALA A 189 -28.45 8.51 13.66
C ALA A 189 -27.64 9.21 12.57
N ALA A 190 -28.24 9.48 11.40
CA ALA A 190 -27.59 10.20 10.32
C ALA A 190 -27.34 11.66 10.65
N SER A 191 -28.25 12.32 11.37
CA SER A 191 -28.08 13.71 11.82
C SER A 191 -26.93 13.83 12.81
N LEU A 192 -26.79 12.86 13.72
CA LEU A 192 -25.63 12.76 14.61
C LEU A 192 -24.34 12.57 13.82
N CYS A 193 -24.32 11.66 12.84
CA CYS A 193 -23.16 11.45 11.97
C CYS A 193 -22.79 12.72 11.18
N LEU A 194 -23.78 13.39 10.59
CA LEU A 194 -23.61 14.65 9.87
C LEU A 194 -23.04 15.73 10.79
N LEU A 195 -23.54 15.85 12.02
CA LEU A 195 -23.03 16.80 13.01
C LEU A 195 -21.56 16.50 13.37
N LEU A 196 -21.24 15.24 13.68
CA LEU A 196 -19.88 14.82 13.99
C LEU A 196 -18.93 15.11 12.83
N MET A 197 -19.30 14.76 11.59
CA MET A 197 -18.49 15.05 10.42
C MET A 197 -18.37 16.56 10.15
N ALA A 198 -19.44 17.32 10.32
CA ALA A 198 -19.41 18.77 10.16
C ALA A 198 -18.43 19.44 11.14
N ILE A 199 -18.32 18.93 12.36
CA ILE A 199 -17.44 19.49 13.40
C ILE A 199 -16.00 18.95 13.30
N PHE A 200 -15.81 17.66 13.00
CA PHE A 200 -14.52 16.98 13.20
C PHE A 200 -13.86 16.43 11.94
N LEU A 201 -14.56 16.19 10.83
CA LEU A 201 -13.97 15.56 9.64
C LEU A 201 -13.21 16.59 8.79
N PRO A 202 -11.86 16.66 8.80
CA PRO A 202 -11.13 17.59 7.94
C PRO A 202 -11.33 17.24 6.46
N GLU A 203 -11.00 18.17 5.57
CA GLU A 203 -10.81 17.80 4.17
C GLU A 203 -9.58 16.90 4.06
N THR A 204 -9.74 15.75 3.42
CA THR A 204 -8.66 14.74 3.27
C THR A 204 -8.22 14.59 1.83
N CYS A 205 -8.98 15.07 0.84
CA CYS A 205 -8.64 14.90 -0.57
C CYS A 205 -7.25 15.45 -0.87
N ARG A 206 -6.32 14.59 -1.28
CA ARG A 206 -4.93 15.00 -1.52
C ARG A 206 -4.80 16.05 -2.64
N ALA A 207 -5.72 16.04 -3.61
CA ALA A 207 -5.78 17.06 -4.66
C ALA A 207 -6.10 18.47 -4.12
N VAL A 208 -6.70 18.57 -2.92
CA VAL A 208 -7.07 19.83 -2.27
C VAL A 208 -6.09 20.21 -1.17
N VAL A 209 -5.70 19.26 -0.31
CA VAL A 209 -4.92 19.52 0.91
C VAL A 209 -3.53 18.87 0.95
N GLY A 210 -3.12 18.16 -0.11
CA GLY A 210 -1.86 17.41 -0.13
C GLY A 210 -1.86 16.30 0.92
N ASN A 211 -0.79 16.22 1.73
CA ASN A 211 -0.69 15.34 2.90
C ASN A 211 -1.36 15.92 4.18
N GLY A 212 -2.13 17.00 4.06
CA GLY A 212 -2.72 17.76 5.17
C GLY A 212 -2.00 19.08 5.49
N ASN A 213 -0.87 19.37 4.83
CA ASN A 213 -0.09 20.59 5.04
C ASN A 213 -0.66 21.83 4.34
N ILE A 214 -1.53 21.66 3.34
CA ILE A 214 -2.04 22.77 2.52
C ILE A 214 -3.33 23.32 3.11
N LYS A 215 -3.43 24.64 3.28
CA LYS A 215 -4.60 25.29 3.86
C LYS A 215 -5.81 25.20 2.93
N PRO A 216 -6.94 24.59 3.38
CA PRO A 216 -8.11 24.44 2.54
C PRO A 216 -8.83 25.78 2.30
N PRO A 217 -9.60 25.88 1.19
CA PRO A 217 -10.52 26.99 0.94
C PRO A 217 -11.50 27.23 2.08
N LYS A 218 -11.98 28.46 2.26
CA LYS A 218 -12.84 28.86 3.41
C LYS A 218 -14.07 27.97 3.61
N TYR A 219 -14.70 27.49 2.54
CA TYR A 219 -15.90 26.65 2.59
C TYR A 219 -15.64 25.18 3.00
N LEU A 220 -14.37 24.74 2.97
CA LEU A 220 -13.95 23.39 3.38
C LEU A 220 -13.35 23.36 4.79
N ARG A 221 -13.19 24.51 5.43
CA ARG A 221 -12.60 24.60 6.77
C ARG A 221 -13.54 24.06 7.83
N LEU A 222 -12.94 23.47 8.86
CA LEU A 222 -13.66 23.08 10.07
C LEU A 222 -14.13 24.34 10.81
N PRO A 223 -15.32 24.30 11.44
CA PRO A 223 -15.82 25.43 12.24
C PRO A 223 -14.97 25.67 13.49
N THR A 224 -14.30 24.64 14.02
CA THR A 224 -13.39 24.73 15.16
C THR A 224 -11.96 24.41 14.74
N ARG A 225 -11.01 25.31 15.03
CA ARG A 225 -9.57 25.16 14.72
C ARG A 225 -8.82 24.21 15.67
N ILE A 226 -9.54 23.54 16.57
CA ILE A 226 -8.97 22.84 17.74
C ILE A 226 -8.51 21.43 17.39
N VAL A 227 -9.07 20.79 16.36
CA VAL A 227 -8.87 19.36 16.07
C VAL A 227 -8.45 19.16 14.61
N MET A 228 -7.42 18.33 14.36
CA MET A 228 -7.00 17.86 13.03
C MET A 228 -6.64 18.96 12.00
N CYS A 229 -6.25 20.16 12.45
CA CYS A 229 -5.79 21.24 11.57
C CYS A 229 -4.26 21.32 11.62
N ARG A 230 -3.57 20.72 10.65
CA ARG A 230 -2.09 20.69 10.57
C ARG A 230 -1.50 21.42 9.36
N TRP A 231 -2.31 22.24 8.69
CA TRP A 231 -1.84 23.01 7.55
C TRP A 231 -0.90 24.15 7.98
N ASN A 232 0.05 24.49 7.12
CA ASN A 232 0.84 25.69 7.27
C ASN A 232 0.01 26.92 6.85
N GLU A 233 0.16 28.05 7.55
CA GLU A 233 -0.65 29.26 7.26
C GLU A 233 -0.25 29.94 5.95
N ASP A 234 0.99 29.72 5.53
CA ASP A 234 1.60 30.31 4.33
C ASP A 234 1.28 29.54 3.04
N THR A 235 0.78 28.30 3.14
CA THR A 235 0.45 27.46 1.98
C THR A 235 -1.03 27.60 1.61
N VAL A 236 -1.32 28.27 0.49
CA VAL A 236 -2.70 28.37 -0.03
C VAL A 236 -2.95 27.26 -1.04
N ALA A 237 -4.03 26.48 -0.84
CA ALA A 237 -4.45 25.49 -1.83
C ALA A 237 -4.60 26.13 -3.22
N ALA A 238 -3.88 25.59 -4.20
CA ALA A 238 -4.13 25.90 -5.60
C ALA A 238 -5.60 25.56 -5.92
N ARG A 239 -6.28 26.40 -6.70
CA ARG A 239 -7.65 26.07 -7.14
C ARG A 239 -7.60 24.73 -7.88
N PRO A 240 -8.40 23.73 -7.48
CA PRO A 240 -8.45 22.48 -8.21
C PRO A 240 -8.83 22.80 -9.67
N LYS A 241 -8.11 22.22 -10.63
CA LYS A 241 -8.47 22.32 -12.05
C LYS A 241 -9.88 21.75 -12.18
N SER A 242 -10.87 22.58 -12.54
CA SER A 242 -12.25 22.12 -12.61
C SER A 242 -12.37 21.11 -13.75
N ARG A 243 -12.38 19.83 -13.40
CA ARG A 243 -12.76 18.76 -14.32
C ARG A 243 -14.25 18.52 -14.14
N ILE A 244 -14.98 18.40 -15.25
CA ILE A 244 -16.37 17.95 -15.20
C ILE A 244 -16.36 16.49 -14.77
N PRO A 245 -17.13 16.10 -13.73
CA PRO A 245 -17.20 14.72 -13.31
C PRO A 245 -17.62 13.82 -14.49
N ASN A 246 -16.87 12.74 -14.74
CA ASN A 246 -17.17 11.75 -15.76
C ASN A 246 -17.32 10.35 -15.16
N PRO A 247 -18.54 9.97 -14.72
CA PRO A 247 -18.80 8.69 -14.07
C PRO A 247 -18.61 7.48 -15.00
N PHE A 248 -18.59 7.68 -16.32
CA PHE A 248 -18.41 6.61 -17.29
C PHE A 248 -16.96 6.09 -17.35
N ASN A 249 -16.00 6.90 -16.90
CA ASN A 249 -14.60 6.46 -16.86
C ASN A 249 -14.42 5.27 -15.90
N SER A 250 -15.12 5.24 -14.77
CA SER A 250 -15.09 4.11 -13.84
C SER A 250 -15.64 2.82 -14.45
N LEU A 251 -16.55 2.93 -15.43
CA LEU A 251 -17.09 1.75 -16.13
C LEU A 251 -16.08 1.12 -17.10
N THR A 252 -15.06 1.87 -17.54
CA THR A 252 -13.99 1.29 -18.39
C THR A 252 -13.19 0.24 -17.64
N ILE A 253 -13.14 0.30 -16.30
CA ILE A 253 -12.51 -0.71 -15.44
C ILE A 253 -13.18 -2.09 -15.60
N LEU A 254 -14.49 -2.12 -15.87
CA LEU A 254 -15.24 -3.35 -16.12
C LEU A 254 -14.91 -4.02 -17.44
N LEU A 255 -14.33 -3.28 -18.40
CA LEU A 255 -13.92 -3.83 -19.70
C LEU A 255 -12.60 -4.61 -19.61
N ARG A 256 -11.85 -4.48 -18.50
CA ARG A 256 -10.64 -5.27 -18.24
C ARG A 256 -11.04 -6.69 -17.83
N LYS A 257 -10.54 -7.70 -18.57
CA LYS A 257 -10.91 -9.12 -18.38
C LYS A 257 -10.68 -9.61 -16.95
N ASP A 258 -9.54 -9.28 -16.35
CA ASP A 258 -9.18 -9.74 -15.00
C ASP A 258 -10.15 -9.19 -13.94
N ASN A 259 -10.46 -7.89 -14.04
CA ASN A 259 -11.41 -7.24 -13.15
C ASN A 259 -12.84 -7.75 -13.36
N ALA A 260 -13.23 -7.98 -14.62
CA ALA A 260 -14.57 -8.47 -14.96
C ALA A 260 -14.86 -9.83 -14.31
N ILE A 261 -13.89 -10.75 -14.32
CA ILE A 261 -14.03 -12.08 -13.69
C ILE A 261 -14.23 -11.96 -12.18
N VAL A 262 -13.40 -11.15 -11.51
CA VAL A 262 -13.47 -10.96 -10.06
C VAL A 262 -14.79 -10.29 -9.65
N ILE A 263 -15.20 -9.24 -10.39
CA ILE A 263 -16.44 -8.50 -10.13
C ILE A 263 -17.66 -9.38 -10.40
N LEU A 264 -17.65 -10.22 -11.44
CA LEU A 264 -18.72 -11.16 -11.73
C LEU A 264 -18.88 -12.19 -10.61
N ALA A 265 -17.78 -12.79 -10.15
CA ALA A 265 -17.79 -13.74 -9.05
C ALA A 265 -18.34 -13.11 -7.76
N ALA A 266 -17.86 -11.92 -7.40
CA ALA A 266 -18.35 -11.17 -6.24
C ALA A 266 -19.83 -10.76 -6.40
N GLY A 267 -20.26 -10.40 -7.61
CA GLY A 267 -21.63 -10.05 -7.94
C GLY A 267 -22.60 -11.22 -7.78
N ILE A 268 -22.21 -12.43 -8.23
CA ILE A 268 -23.01 -13.66 -8.04
C ILE A 268 -23.15 -13.98 -6.55
N LEU A 269 -22.07 -13.89 -5.78
CA LEU A 269 -22.10 -14.09 -4.34
C LEU A 269 -23.06 -13.09 -3.67
N TYR A 270 -22.97 -11.82 -4.03
CA TYR A 270 -23.85 -10.77 -3.49
C TYR A 270 -25.32 -10.95 -3.90
N LEU A 271 -25.57 -11.44 -5.13
CA LEU A 271 -26.91 -11.77 -5.61
C LEU A 271 -27.55 -12.88 -4.77
N VAL A 272 -26.87 -14.02 -4.63
CA VAL A 272 -27.34 -15.16 -3.82
C VAL A 272 -27.60 -14.71 -2.38
N TYR A 273 -26.66 -13.95 -1.83
CA TYR A 273 -26.77 -13.38 -0.50
C TYR A 273 -28.00 -12.47 -0.34
N SER A 274 -28.22 -11.53 -1.26
CA SER A 274 -29.36 -10.60 -1.19
C SER A 274 -30.70 -11.34 -1.29
N CYS A 275 -30.80 -12.32 -2.20
CA CYS A 275 -31.99 -13.14 -2.37
C CYS A 275 -32.34 -13.95 -1.11
N LEU A 276 -31.32 -14.52 -0.45
CA LEU A 276 -31.50 -15.22 0.82
C LEU A 276 -32.04 -14.25 1.89
N CYS A 277 -31.41 -13.08 2.05
CA CYS A 277 -31.81 -12.13 3.09
C CYS A 277 -33.22 -11.57 2.89
N THR A 278 -33.66 -11.29 1.66
CA THR A 278 -35.02 -10.78 1.40
C THR A 278 -36.10 -11.84 1.63
N SER A 279 -35.81 -13.10 1.28
CA SER A 279 -36.79 -14.19 1.34
C SER A 279 -36.94 -14.79 2.74
N LEU A 280 -35.86 -14.76 3.54
CA LEU A 280 -35.80 -15.39 4.86
C LEU A 280 -36.90 -14.91 5.80
N SER A 281 -37.09 -13.59 5.92
CA SER A 281 -38.11 -13.01 6.81
C SER A 281 -39.53 -13.40 6.40
N VAL A 282 -39.84 -13.29 5.11
CA VAL A 282 -41.17 -13.59 4.56
C VAL A 282 -41.51 -15.07 4.76
N ILE A 283 -40.58 -15.98 4.43
CA ILE A 283 -40.78 -17.43 4.57
C ILE A 283 -40.96 -17.80 6.05
N PHE A 284 -40.14 -17.26 6.95
CA PHE A 284 -40.21 -17.62 8.37
C PHE A 284 -41.50 -17.12 9.03
N ILE A 285 -41.98 -15.93 8.67
CA ILE A 285 -43.30 -15.44 9.11
C ILE A 285 -44.42 -16.34 8.56
N ALA A 286 -44.35 -16.72 7.28
CA ALA A 286 -45.39 -17.51 6.65
C ALA A 286 -45.49 -18.94 7.21
N VAL A 287 -44.35 -19.62 7.38
CA VAL A 287 -44.25 -21.03 7.79
C VAL A 287 -44.33 -21.19 9.31
N TYR A 288 -43.49 -20.46 10.06
CA TYR A 288 -43.35 -20.64 11.50
C TYR A 288 -44.21 -19.68 12.33
N LYS A 289 -44.97 -18.79 11.68
CA LYS A 289 -45.87 -17.81 12.33
C LYS A 289 -45.16 -16.91 13.33
N LEU A 290 -43.89 -16.60 13.07
CA LEU A 290 -43.09 -15.70 13.91
C LEU A 290 -43.59 -14.25 13.81
N ASN A 291 -43.46 -13.51 14.92
CA ASN A 291 -43.68 -12.06 14.92
C ASN A 291 -42.45 -11.29 14.40
N GLN A 292 -42.57 -9.97 14.18
CA GLN A 292 -41.49 -9.19 13.55
C GLN A 292 -40.16 -9.21 14.34
N TRP A 293 -40.21 -9.22 15.68
CA TRP A 293 -38.99 -9.25 16.50
C TRP A 293 -38.33 -10.62 16.48
N GLN A 294 -39.11 -11.72 16.54
CA GLN A 294 -38.60 -13.10 16.45
C GLN A 294 -37.94 -13.37 15.10
N THR A 295 -38.57 -12.95 14.01
CA THR A 295 -38.01 -13.08 12.65
C THR A 295 -36.68 -12.35 12.51
N SER A 296 -36.47 -11.29 13.28
CA SER A 296 -35.23 -10.52 13.23
C SER A 296 -34.04 -11.25 13.86
N LEU A 297 -34.28 -12.17 14.80
CA LEU A 297 -33.23 -13.01 15.39
C LEU A 297 -32.64 -14.02 14.39
N VAL A 298 -33.38 -14.37 13.33
CA VAL A 298 -32.93 -15.30 12.29
C VAL A 298 -31.72 -14.75 11.52
N TYR A 299 -31.48 -13.44 11.56
CA TYR A 299 -30.34 -12.78 10.91
C TYR A 299 -29.07 -12.69 11.78
N LEU A 300 -29.12 -13.11 13.06
CA LEU A 300 -27.96 -13.11 13.96
C LEU A 300 -26.82 -14.03 13.51
N PRO A 301 -27.07 -15.29 13.08
CA PRO A 301 -25.99 -16.18 12.63
C PRO A 301 -25.13 -15.59 11.51
N PHE A 302 -25.74 -14.81 10.62
CA PHE A 302 -25.01 -14.14 9.53
C PHE A 302 -23.98 -13.15 10.06
N GLY A 303 -24.36 -12.33 11.04
CA GLY A 303 -23.47 -11.32 11.64
C GLY A 303 -22.36 -11.95 12.45
N ILE A 304 -22.68 -13.01 13.21
CA ILE A 304 -21.67 -13.80 13.92
C ILE A 304 -20.66 -14.37 12.92
N GLY A 305 -21.13 -14.95 11.81
CA GLY A 305 -20.28 -15.44 10.73
C GLY A 305 -19.40 -14.33 10.12
N GLY A 306 -19.97 -13.15 9.88
CA GLY A 306 -19.24 -11.98 9.37
C GLY A 306 -18.17 -11.46 10.32
N ILE A 307 -18.44 -11.40 11.64
CA ILE A 307 -17.47 -11.03 12.67
C ILE A 307 -16.32 -12.05 12.68
N VAL A 308 -16.65 -13.34 12.78
CA VAL A 308 -15.67 -14.42 12.80
C VAL A 308 -14.80 -14.34 11.54
N SER A 309 -15.42 -14.23 10.35
CA SER A 309 -14.68 -14.10 9.09
C SER A 309 -13.75 -12.89 9.10
N THR A 310 -14.18 -11.72 9.58
CA THR A 310 -13.34 -10.50 9.59
C THR A 310 -12.06 -10.71 10.41
N PHE A 311 -12.15 -11.37 11.57
CA PHE A 311 -10.98 -11.66 12.41
C PHE A 311 -10.06 -12.75 11.84
N PHE A 312 -10.61 -13.80 11.25
CA PHE A 312 -9.83 -14.90 10.70
C PHE A 312 -9.24 -14.59 9.33
N SER A 313 -10.03 -14.03 8.42
CA SER A 313 -9.60 -13.72 7.04
C SER A 313 -8.47 -12.70 7.01
N GLY A 314 -8.48 -11.68 7.89
CA GLY A 314 -7.37 -10.73 8.01
C GLY A 314 -6.05 -11.41 8.37
N ARG A 315 -6.05 -12.26 9.41
CA ARG A 315 -4.85 -13.02 9.82
C ARG A 315 -4.38 -14.02 8.76
N MET A 316 -5.30 -14.69 8.08
CA MET A 316 -4.97 -15.60 6.99
C MET A 316 -4.31 -14.85 5.83
N LEU A 317 -4.85 -13.68 5.47
CA LEU A 317 -4.30 -12.84 4.41
C LEU A 317 -2.93 -12.28 4.80
N ASP A 318 -2.76 -11.79 6.03
CA ASP A 318 -1.47 -11.32 6.54
C ASP A 318 -0.42 -12.44 6.56
N ASN A 319 -0.80 -13.66 6.96
CA ASN A 319 0.09 -14.81 6.89
C ASN A 319 0.40 -15.21 5.45
N ALA A 320 -0.56 -15.17 4.54
CA ALA A 320 -0.33 -15.41 3.13
C ALA A 320 0.62 -14.37 2.52
N TYR A 321 0.46 -13.08 2.85
CA TYR A 321 1.37 -12.02 2.43
C TYR A 321 2.76 -12.15 3.05
N ARG A 322 2.85 -12.53 4.33
CA ARG A 322 4.12 -12.81 4.99
C ARG A 322 4.85 -13.98 4.33
N ASN A 323 4.12 -15.05 4.03
CA ASN A 323 4.63 -16.21 3.31
C ASN A 323 4.99 -15.89 1.84
N ALA A 324 4.31 -14.91 1.24
CA ALA A 324 4.66 -14.39 -0.08
C ALA A 324 5.91 -13.49 -0.03
N ARG A 325 6.13 -12.73 1.05
CA ARG A 325 7.37 -11.97 1.29
C ARG A 325 8.57 -12.89 1.56
N THR A 326 8.35 -14.05 2.21
CA THR A 326 9.39 -15.08 2.36
C THR A 326 9.75 -15.78 1.05
N LYS A 327 9.13 -15.47 -0.09
CA LYS A 327 9.58 -15.95 -1.41
C LYS A 327 10.95 -15.43 -1.84
N GLY A 328 11.50 -14.45 -1.12
CA GLY A 328 12.91 -14.06 -1.25
C GLY A 328 13.87 -14.98 -0.47
N ALA A 329 13.40 -15.93 0.35
CA ALA A 329 14.31 -16.84 1.06
C ALA A 329 14.91 -17.86 0.08
N SER A 330 16.17 -18.23 0.31
CA SER A 330 16.79 -19.30 -0.45
C SER A 330 15.98 -20.60 -0.35
N PRO A 331 15.72 -21.31 -1.47
CA PRO A 331 14.87 -22.51 -1.49
C PRO A 331 15.42 -23.66 -0.64
N ASN A 332 16.74 -23.69 -0.39
CA ASN A 332 17.42 -24.70 0.42
C ASN A 332 18.15 -24.10 1.62
N GLY A 333 17.97 -22.80 1.90
CA GLY A 333 18.69 -22.10 2.97
C GLY A 333 20.20 -21.95 2.73
N MET A 334 20.67 -22.07 1.49
CA MET A 334 22.08 -21.90 1.08
C MET A 334 22.27 -20.65 0.22
N PHE A 335 23.49 -20.14 0.13
CA PHE A 335 23.87 -19.07 -0.79
C PHE A 335 24.09 -19.64 -2.19
N GLY A 336 23.74 -18.90 -3.24
CA GLY A 336 23.87 -19.34 -4.64
C GLY A 336 22.57 -19.30 -5.41
N PHE A 337 22.50 -20.06 -6.50
CA PHE A 337 21.35 -20.10 -7.39
C PHE A 337 21.24 -21.47 -8.07
N HIS A 338 20.02 -21.84 -8.48
CA HIS A 338 19.72 -23.15 -9.06
C HIS A 338 20.24 -23.32 -10.50
N VAL A 339 20.59 -22.21 -11.16
CA VAL A 339 21.19 -22.16 -12.49
C VAL A 339 22.37 -21.20 -12.47
N ALA A 340 23.34 -21.39 -13.36
CA ALA A 340 24.36 -20.38 -13.60
C ALA A 340 23.68 -19.06 -13.99
N THR A 341 24.22 -17.96 -13.48
CA THR A 341 23.67 -16.63 -13.71
C THR A 341 24.71 -15.78 -14.40
N VAL A 342 24.25 -14.88 -15.26
CA VAL A 342 25.12 -13.97 -16.00
C VAL A 342 24.96 -12.56 -15.45
N CYS A 343 26.05 -11.80 -15.46
CA CYS A 343 26.03 -10.36 -15.24
C CYS A 343 26.68 -9.71 -16.47
N GLY A 344 25.88 -9.05 -17.30
CA GLY A 344 26.27 -8.75 -18.68
C GLY A 344 26.58 -10.03 -19.47
N VAL A 345 27.80 -10.15 -20.00
CA VAL A 345 28.26 -11.31 -20.78
C VAL A 345 29.05 -12.34 -19.96
N MET A 346 29.23 -12.11 -18.66
CA MET A 346 30.10 -12.89 -17.78
C MET A 346 29.26 -13.89 -16.97
N GLU A 347 29.54 -15.18 -17.13
CA GLU A 347 28.92 -16.26 -16.36
C GLU A 347 29.51 -16.31 -14.94
N ARG A 348 28.66 -16.53 -13.94
CA ARG A 348 29.06 -16.58 -12.53
C ARG A 348 28.89 -17.96 -11.93
N THR A 349 29.89 -18.37 -11.16
CA THR A 349 29.90 -19.55 -10.30
C THR A 349 29.04 -19.28 -9.06
N VAL A 350 27.74 -19.54 -9.19
CA VAL A 350 26.73 -19.36 -8.13
C VAL A 350 26.21 -20.70 -7.60
N THR A 351 27.07 -21.74 -7.54
CA THR A 351 26.70 -23.02 -6.95
C THR A 351 26.31 -22.87 -5.48
N TRP A 352 25.49 -23.79 -4.98
CA TRP A 352 24.99 -23.74 -3.61
C TRP A 352 26.13 -23.90 -2.58
N GLU A 353 26.23 -22.93 -1.68
CA GLU A 353 27.24 -22.84 -0.64
C GLU A 353 26.62 -22.53 0.73
N THR A 354 27.18 -23.11 1.79
CA THR A 354 26.75 -22.81 3.17
C THR A 354 27.39 -21.55 3.73
N SER A 355 28.59 -21.21 3.24
CA SER A 355 29.35 -20.02 3.64
C SER A 355 29.19 -18.92 2.60
N TRP A 356 28.76 -17.74 3.06
CA TRP A 356 28.71 -16.54 2.23
C TRP A 356 30.11 -16.13 1.78
N ALA A 357 31.11 -16.23 2.66
CA ALA A 357 32.49 -15.92 2.31
C ALA A 357 32.99 -16.81 1.14
N ALA A 358 32.66 -18.11 1.16
CA ALA A 358 33.00 -19.02 0.07
C ALA A 358 32.24 -18.68 -1.22
N SER A 359 30.92 -18.47 -1.13
CA SER A 359 30.07 -18.10 -2.26
C SER A 359 30.51 -16.79 -2.92
N TYR A 360 30.88 -15.79 -2.14
CA TYR A 360 31.39 -14.52 -2.63
C TYR A 360 32.79 -14.66 -3.27
N THR A 361 33.65 -15.52 -2.70
CA THR A 361 34.99 -15.79 -3.25
C THR A 361 34.91 -16.38 -4.66
N HIS A 362 34.01 -17.36 -4.89
CA HIS A 362 33.80 -17.93 -6.22
C HIS A 362 33.39 -16.86 -7.24
N GLN A 363 32.41 -16.03 -6.87
CA GLN A 363 31.92 -14.94 -7.73
C GLN A 363 33.01 -13.89 -8.03
N LEU A 364 33.86 -13.57 -7.05
CA LEU A 364 34.94 -12.61 -7.26
C LEU A 364 36.06 -13.18 -8.14
N LEU A 365 36.40 -14.46 -7.97
CA LEU A 365 37.39 -15.16 -8.80
C LEU A 365 36.99 -15.17 -10.28
N ASP A 366 35.71 -15.39 -10.58
CA ASP A 366 35.21 -15.34 -11.96
C ASP A 366 35.44 -13.97 -12.59
N VAL A 367 35.11 -12.90 -11.86
CA VAL A 367 35.27 -11.53 -12.38
C VAL A 367 36.75 -11.14 -12.51
N ILE A 368 37.61 -11.54 -11.57
CA ILE A 368 39.08 -11.33 -11.69
C ILE A 368 39.62 -12.04 -12.95
N LYS A 369 39.15 -13.26 -13.22
CA LYS A 369 39.52 -14.00 -14.42
C LYS A 369 39.13 -13.21 -15.69
N TYR A 370 37.87 -12.77 -15.81
CA TYR A 370 37.42 -12.02 -16.98
C TYR A 370 38.11 -10.66 -17.12
N ASP A 371 38.42 -9.99 -16.01
CA ASP A 371 39.19 -8.74 -16.00
C ASP A 371 40.61 -8.95 -16.53
N ASN A 372 41.30 -10.02 -16.09
CA ASN A 372 42.64 -10.38 -16.55
C ASN A 372 42.67 -10.87 -18.01
N GLU A 373 41.59 -11.45 -18.52
CA GLU A 373 41.45 -11.81 -19.94
C GLU A 373 41.29 -10.56 -20.83
N THR A 374 40.74 -9.47 -20.29
CA THR A 374 40.41 -8.25 -21.04
C THR A 374 41.51 -7.20 -20.99
N ASN A 375 42.17 -7.06 -19.84
CA ASN A 375 43.13 -6.00 -19.57
C ASN A 375 44.58 -6.51 -19.56
N ASP A 376 45.53 -5.58 -19.63
CA ASP A 376 46.95 -5.94 -19.65
C ASP A 376 47.40 -6.52 -18.28
N PRO A 377 48.39 -7.45 -18.25
CA PRO A 377 48.87 -8.04 -17.01
C PRO A 377 49.36 -7.01 -16.01
N TRP A 378 49.02 -7.18 -14.73
CA TRP A 378 49.37 -6.25 -13.65
C TRP A 378 49.75 -7.02 -12.37
N PRO A 379 51.04 -7.33 -12.15
CA PRO A 379 51.49 -8.20 -11.06
C PRO A 379 51.10 -7.71 -9.65
N GLU A 380 51.16 -6.41 -9.42
CA GLU A 380 50.80 -5.81 -8.13
C GLU A 380 49.30 -5.94 -7.84
N TYR A 381 48.46 -5.83 -8.89
CA TYR A 381 47.02 -6.11 -8.82
C TYR A 381 46.76 -7.59 -8.52
N ASP A 382 47.43 -8.51 -9.21
CA ASP A 382 47.26 -9.96 -8.97
C ASP A 382 47.67 -10.34 -7.53
N ALA A 383 48.72 -9.71 -7.00
CA ALA A 383 49.14 -9.89 -5.61
C ALA A 383 48.09 -9.38 -4.62
N ALA A 384 47.46 -8.22 -4.89
CA ALA A 384 46.39 -7.68 -4.05
C ALA A 384 45.12 -8.56 -4.11
N CYS A 385 44.73 -9.03 -5.30
CA CYS A 385 43.64 -9.99 -5.48
C CYS A 385 43.86 -11.26 -4.65
N LYS A 386 45.07 -11.83 -4.71
CA LYS A 386 45.44 -13.00 -3.92
C LYS A 386 45.32 -12.75 -2.42
N GLN A 387 45.84 -11.63 -1.93
CA GLN A 387 45.77 -11.25 -0.52
C GLN A 387 44.32 -11.05 -0.04
N LEU A 388 43.47 -10.47 -0.90
CA LEU A 388 42.06 -10.29 -0.64
C LEU A 388 41.33 -11.63 -0.48
N ILE A 389 41.59 -12.57 -1.40
CA ILE A 389 40.96 -13.90 -1.43
C ILE A 389 41.42 -14.78 -0.26
N GLU A 390 42.73 -14.83 -0.01
CA GLU A 390 43.31 -15.77 0.95
C GLU A 390 43.18 -15.30 2.41
N VAL A 391 43.10 -13.99 2.66
CA VAL A 391 43.16 -13.43 4.03
C VAL A 391 41.99 -12.51 4.33
N VAL A 392 41.73 -11.50 3.50
CA VAL A 392 40.72 -10.47 3.81
C VAL A 392 39.31 -11.03 3.80
N ILE A 393 38.90 -11.77 2.77
CA ILE A 393 37.54 -12.32 2.66
C ILE A 393 37.22 -13.28 3.81
N PRO A 394 38.08 -14.28 4.14
CA PRO A 394 37.85 -15.17 5.28
C PRO A 394 37.69 -14.41 6.60
N ARG A 395 38.45 -13.33 6.80
CA ARG A 395 38.38 -12.50 8.01
C ARG A 395 37.12 -11.63 8.02
N LEU A 396 36.90 -10.83 6.98
CA LEU A 396 35.89 -9.78 6.96
C LEU A 396 34.47 -10.32 6.71
N LEU A 397 34.34 -11.39 5.91
CA LEU A 397 33.04 -12.02 5.65
C LEU A 397 32.79 -13.27 6.48
N GLY A 398 33.83 -14.00 6.87
CA GLY A 398 33.67 -15.21 7.70
C GLY A 398 33.11 -14.89 9.09
N VAL A 399 33.46 -13.71 9.62
CA VAL A 399 32.96 -13.17 10.89
C VAL A 399 31.42 -13.05 10.93
N LEU A 400 30.75 -12.86 9.78
CA LEU A 400 29.28 -12.81 9.70
C LEU A 400 28.59 -14.13 10.07
N GLN A 401 29.32 -15.25 9.99
CA GLN A 401 28.85 -16.59 10.31
C GLN A 401 29.66 -17.26 11.44
N SER A 402 30.47 -16.49 12.18
CA SER A 402 31.24 -16.96 13.34
C SER A 402 30.63 -16.49 14.67
N ASP A 403 31.11 -17.06 15.78
CA ASP A 403 30.75 -16.62 17.14
C ASP A 403 29.24 -16.64 17.44
N GLY A 404 28.53 -17.63 16.86
CA GLY A 404 27.08 -17.77 17.01
C GLY A 404 26.25 -16.82 16.14
N ARG A 405 26.88 -16.03 15.27
CA ARG A 405 26.18 -15.19 14.29
C ARG A 405 25.70 -16.02 13.12
N HIS A 406 24.54 -15.63 12.60
CA HIS A 406 23.90 -16.26 11.47
C HIS A 406 23.35 -15.19 10.54
N ILE A 407 23.64 -15.32 9.26
CA ILE A 407 23.07 -14.51 8.19
C ILE A 407 22.13 -15.37 7.34
N THR A 408 21.07 -14.77 6.84
CA THR A 408 20.03 -15.47 6.09
C THR A 408 20.24 -15.28 4.59
N PRO A 409 20.44 -16.36 3.80
CA PRO A 409 20.50 -16.26 2.34
C PRO A 409 19.17 -15.77 1.78
N THR A 410 19.22 -14.62 1.10
CA THR A 410 18.05 -13.94 0.54
C THR A 410 18.31 -13.64 -0.92
N LEU A 411 17.29 -13.76 -1.75
CA LEU A 411 17.33 -13.39 -3.16
C LEU A 411 17.60 -11.89 -3.26
N VAL A 412 18.74 -11.54 -3.85
CA VAL A 412 19.12 -10.17 -4.17
C VAL A 412 19.07 -9.97 -5.69
N HIS A 413 19.00 -8.72 -6.13
CA HIS A 413 19.09 -8.36 -7.55
C HIS A 413 20.50 -8.63 -8.10
N GLY A 414 21.54 -8.38 -7.30
CA GLY A 414 22.95 -8.67 -7.54
C GLY A 414 23.69 -7.68 -8.46
N ASP A 415 22.96 -6.73 -9.03
CA ASP A 415 23.46 -5.61 -9.85
C ASP A 415 22.47 -4.43 -9.88
N LEU A 416 21.99 -4.00 -8.70
CA LEU A 416 20.98 -2.94 -8.62
C LEU A 416 21.61 -1.55 -8.61
N TRP A 417 21.31 -0.74 -9.63
CA TRP A 417 21.67 0.68 -9.71
C TRP A 417 20.67 1.42 -10.61
N GLU A 418 20.76 2.75 -10.71
CA GLU A 418 19.73 3.55 -11.41
C GLU A 418 19.54 3.24 -12.89
N GLY A 419 20.56 2.72 -13.59
CA GLY A 419 20.39 2.25 -14.97
C GLY A 419 19.53 0.99 -15.09
N ASN A 420 19.45 0.20 -14.02
CA ASN A 420 18.72 -1.06 -13.96
C ASN A 420 17.34 -0.91 -13.29
N VAL A 421 16.85 0.31 -13.10
CA VAL A 421 15.53 0.60 -12.52
C VAL A 421 14.78 1.61 -13.39
N GLY A 422 13.50 1.36 -13.63
CA GLY A 422 12.60 2.26 -14.34
C GLY A 422 11.21 2.28 -13.73
N VAL A 423 10.33 3.07 -14.34
CA VAL A 423 8.91 3.10 -14.01
C VAL A 423 8.14 2.75 -15.27
N ASP A 424 7.26 1.77 -15.16
CA ASP A 424 6.32 1.44 -16.22
C ASP A 424 5.40 2.64 -16.50
N MET A 425 5.35 3.10 -17.74
CA MET A 425 4.59 4.30 -18.10
C MET A 425 3.07 4.07 -18.12
N GLU A 426 2.61 2.82 -18.18
CA GLU A 426 1.19 2.46 -18.18
C GLU A 426 0.69 2.11 -16.78
N THR A 427 1.49 1.38 -16.00
CA THR A 427 1.09 0.89 -14.67
C THR A 427 1.58 1.76 -13.52
N GLU A 428 2.54 2.66 -13.78
CA GLU A 428 3.28 3.44 -12.76
C GLU A 428 4.05 2.56 -11.75
N GLU A 429 4.22 1.26 -12.03
CA GLU A 429 4.97 0.36 -11.18
C GLU A 429 6.48 0.47 -11.42
N VAL A 430 7.26 0.28 -10.36
CA VAL A 430 8.73 0.20 -10.47
C VAL A 430 9.09 -1.11 -11.15
N ILE A 431 9.87 -1.03 -12.23
CA ILE A 431 10.45 -2.18 -12.91
C ILE A 431 11.95 -2.20 -12.63
N ALA A 432 12.48 -3.38 -12.34
CA ALA A 432 13.91 -3.65 -12.30
C ALA A 432 14.31 -4.50 -13.51
N PHE A 433 15.46 -4.21 -14.10
CA PHE A 433 15.99 -4.85 -15.31
C PHE A 433 17.38 -5.41 -15.05
N ASP A 434 17.83 -6.26 -15.97
CA ASP A 434 19.17 -6.86 -15.95
C ASP A 434 19.57 -7.48 -14.59
N PRO A 435 18.74 -8.38 -14.02
CA PRO A 435 19.03 -8.93 -12.70
C PRO A 435 20.16 -9.96 -12.77
N GLY A 436 21.30 -9.63 -12.17
CA GLY A 436 22.31 -10.60 -11.72
C GLY A 436 21.85 -11.37 -10.48
N SER A 437 20.65 -11.94 -10.49
CA SER A 437 20.00 -12.50 -9.31
C SER A 437 20.80 -13.65 -8.67
N VAL A 438 20.87 -13.68 -7.35
CA VAL A 438 21.49 -14.77 -6.59
C VAL A 438 20.92 -14.77 -5.17
N CYS A 439 20.83 -15.93 -4.50
CA CYS A 439 20.60 -15.95 -3.07
C CYS A 439 21.91 -15.56 -2.37
N ALA A 440 21.97 -14.35 -1.86
CA ALA A 440 23.17 -13.76 -1.26
C ALA A 440 22.87 -13.23 0.14
N TYR A 441 23.91 -12.73 0.77
CA TYR A 441 23.76 -11.86 1.92
C TYR A 441 23.34 -10.46 1.47
N ASN A 442 22.34 -9.87 2.12
CA ASN A 442 21.68 -8.64 1.69
C ASN A 442 22.60 -7.41 1.60
N GLU A 443 23.70 -7.36 2.37
CA GLU A 443 24.63 -6.23 2.31
C GLU A 443 25.40 -6.14 0.97
N VAL A 444 25.40 -7.21 0.16
CA VAL A 444 26.12 -7.22 -1.12
C VAL A 444 25.63 -6.15 -2.11
N GLU A 445 24.36 -5.76 -2.03
CA GLU A 445 23.76 -4.74 -2.91
C GLU A 445 24.38 -3.36 -2.71
N PHE A 446 24.76 -3.03 -1.48
CA PHE A 446 25.37 -1.74 -1.17
C PHE A 446 26.76 -1.59 -1.81
N GLY A 447 27.41 -2.71 -2.15
CA GLY A 447 28.66 -2.70 -2.92
C GLY A 447 28.49 -2.01 -4.26
N THR A 448 27.45 -2.37 -5.02
CA THR A 448 27.12 -1.73 -6.30
C THR A 448 26.77 -0.24 -6.09
N TRP A 449 26.09 0.08 -4.99
CA TRP A 449 25.74 1.47 -4.66
C TRP A 449 26.93 2.32 -4.26
N ARG A 450 28.06 1.72 -3.89
CA ARG A 450 29.31 2.46 -3.63
C ARG A 450 30.01 2.87 -4.93
N CYS A 451 29.72 2.21 -6.04
CA CYS A 451 30.38 2.46 -7.31
C CYS A 451 30.08 3.86 -7.86
N PRO A 452 31.02 4.48 -8.61
CA PRO A 452 30.90 5.87 -9.06
C PRO A 452 29.70 6.17 -9.94
N TRP A 453 29.14 5.16 -10.63
CA TRP A 453 27.97 5.29 -11.50
C TRP A 453 26.63 5.16 -10.78
N ALA A 454 26.61 4.69 -9.53
CA ALA A 454 25.39 4.52 -8.75
C ALA A 454 25.04 5.83 -8.02
N HIS A 455 24.87 6.93 -8.76
CA HIS A 455 24.78 8.27 -8.22
C HIS A 455 23.61 8.52 -7.28
N HIS A 456 22.44 7.99 -7.61
CA HIS A 456 21.24 8.16 -6.79
C HIS A 456 21.23 7.18 -5.62
N PHE A 457 21.62 5.92 -5.87
CA PHE A 457 21.66 4.89 -4.85
C PHE A 457 22.74 5.14 -3.80
N SER A 458 23.88 5.74 -4.17
CA SER A 458 24.96 6.19 -3.27
C SER A 458 24.59 7.41 -2.40
N ALA A 459 23.41 8.00 -2.59
CA ALA A 459 23.04 9.19 -1.82
C ALA A 459 22.86 8.81 -0.34
N PRO A 460 23.46 9.55 0.63
CA PRO A 460 23.34 9.23 2.06
C PRO A 460 21.89 9.17 2.58
N ILE A 461 20.96 9.83 1.90
CA ILE A 461 19.53 9.73 2.21
C ILE A 461 18.96 8.36 1.82
N TYR A 462 19.37 7.83 0.67
CA TYR A 462 18.89 6.55 0.16
C TYR A 462 19.42 5.40 1.03
N MET A 463 20.72 5.38 1.32
CA MET A 463 21.31 4.40 2.25
C MET A 463 20.64 4.44 3.63
N ARG A 464 20.39 5.64 4.20
CA ARG A 464 19.75 5.74 5.52
C ARG A 464 18.29 5.27 5.53
N LEU A 465 17.53 5.54 4.47
CA LEU A 465 16.15 5.05 4.36
C LEU A 465 16.12 3.54 4.24
N TYR A 466 17.04 2.96 3.47
CA TYR A 466 17.18 1.52 3.38
C TYR A 466 17.59 0.90 4.71
N GLN A 467 18.54 1.53 5.42
CA GLN A 467 19.00 1.09 6.75
C GLN A 467 17.90 1.10 7.83
N ARG A 468 16.79 1.83 7.65
CA ARG A 468 15.62 1.72 8.54
C ARG A 468 14.89 0.39 8.44
N HIS A 469 15.09 -0.34 7.34
CA HIS A 469 14.46 -1.63 7.10
C HIS A 469 15.44 -2.78 7.32
N ILE A 470 16.72 -2.54 7.06
CA ILE A 470 17.79 -3.54 7.13
C ILE A 470 18.96 -2.92 7.89
N GLU A 471 19.12 -3.30 9.15
CA GLU A 471 20.20 -2.81 10.01
C GLU A 471 21.56 -3.42 9.58
N PRO A 472 22.67 -2.66 9.69
CA PRO A 472 24.02 -3.20 9.55
C PRO A 472 24.24 -4.41 10.45
N SER A 473 24.82 -5.49 9.92
CA SER A 473 25.12 -6.66 10.76
C SER A 473 26.43 -6.50 11.53
N GLU A 474 26.48 -7.19 12.67
CA GLU A 474 27.64 -7.20 13.55
C GLU A 474 28.86 -7.92 12.90
N PRO A 475 30.05 -7.30 12.93
CA PRO A 475 30.40 -6.06 13.61
C PRO A 475 30.02 -4.82 12.77
N VAL A 476 29.30 -3.89 13.39
CA VAL A 476 28.75 -2.71 12.69
C VAL A 476 29.86 -1.76 12.21
N GLU A 477 30.96 -1.68 12.95
CA GLU A 477 32.13 -0.88 12.60
C GLU A 477 32.81 -1.31 11.29
N GLU A 478 32.65 -2.58 10.90
CA GLU A 478 33.23 -3.14 9.68
C GLU A 478 32.28 -3.08 8.47
N TRP A 479 31.09 -2.48 8.66
CA TRP A 479 30.05 -2.43 7.63
C TRP A 479 30.52 -1.70 6.36
N ASP A 480 31.20 -0.55 6.50
CA ASP A 480 31.68 0.20 5.34
C ASP A 480 32.75 -0.57 4.57
N ASP A 481 33.60 -1.31 5.29
CA ASP A 481 34.66 -2.12 4.70
C ASP A 481 34.12 -3.35 3.97
N ARG A 482 33.04 -3.96 4.46
CA ARG A 482 32.29 -4.99 3.73
C ARG A 482 31.71 -4.44 2.43
N ASN A 483 31.09 -3.25 2.47
CA ASN A 483 30.56 -2.61 1.27
C ASN A 483 31.67 -2.23 0.28
N ARG A 484 32.81 -1.77 0.77
CA ARG A 484 34.01 -1.53 -0.04
C ARG A 484 34.46 -2.83 -0.72
N LEU A 485 34.56 -3.92 0.02
CA LEU A 485 34.86 -5.25 -0.52
C LEU A 485 33.85 -5.67 -1.60
N TYR A 486 32.55 -5.49 -1.37
CA TYR A 486 31.49 -5.82 -2.33
C TYR A 486 31.56 -4.96 -3.60
N SER A 487 31.98 -3.70 -3.49
CA SER A 487 32.11 -2.79 -4.65
C SER A 487 33.21 -3.20 -5.62
N ILE A 488 34.27 -3.88 -5.13
CA ILE A 488 35.35 -4.40 -5.97
C ILE A 488 34.79 -5.34 -7.03
N ARG A 489 33.86 -6.24 -6.68
CA ARG A 489 33.22 -7.14 -7.65
C ARG A 489 32.54 -6.37 -8.78
N ALA A 490 31.78 -5.33 -8.46
CA ALA A 490 31.07 -4.52 -9.46
C ALA A 490 32.04 -3.70 -10.33
N LEU A 491 33.08 -3.11 -9.73
CA LEU A 491 34.15 -2.38 -10.43
C LEU A 491 34.91 -3.28 -11.41
N LEU A 492 35.30 -4.47 -10.98
CA LEU A 492 35.99 -5.41 -11.86
C LEU A 492 35.06 -5.96 -12.95
N ASN A 493 33.76 -6.13 -12.67
CA ASN A 493 32.79 -6.53 -13.69
C ASN A 493 32.68 -5.46 -14.79
N LEU A 494 32.68 -4.17 -14.41
CA LEU A 494 32.75 -3.09 -15.39
C LEU A 494 34.07 -3.10 -16.18
N SER A 495 35.20 -3.30 -15.50
CA SER A 495 36.53 -3.36 -16.11
C SER A 495 36.69 -4.51 -17.11
N ALA A 496 36.16 -5.68 -16.78
CA ALA A 496 36.13 -6.85 -17.65
C ALA A 496 35.28 -6.62 -18.92
N GLY A 497 34.29 -5.71 -18.88
CA GLY A 497 33.54 -5.31 -20.07
C GLY A 497 34.20 -4.22 -20.90
N HIS A 498 35.16 -3.48 -20.33
CA HIS A 498 35.69 -2.25 -20.90
C HIS A 498 37.21 -2.14 -20.68
N ARG A 499 37.98 -2.60 -21.67
CA ARG A 499 39.45 -2.54 -21.62
C ARG A 499 39.95 -1.12 -21.33
N GLY A 500 40.83 -0.99 -20.35
CA GLY A 500 41.41 0.29 -19.93
C GLY A 500 40.48 1.18 -19.09
N SER A 501 39.37 0.64 -18.60
CA SER A 501 38.46 1.35 -17.69
C SER A 501 39.17 1.74 -16.38
N VAL A 502 38.91 2.96 -15.91
CA VAL A 502 39.40 3.48 -14.62
C VAL A 502 38.88 2.65 -13.43
N ALA A 503 37.80 1.88 -13.63
CA ALA A 503 37.23 1.00 -12.62
C ALA A 503 38.26 0.00 -12.05
N ARG A 504 39.20 -0.48 -12.88
CA ARG A 504 40.26 -1.39 -12.43
C ARG A 504 41.19 -0.73 -11.41
N GLN A 505 41.59 0.52 -11.65
CA GLN A 505 42.46 1.27 -10.74
C GLN A 505 41.73 1.65 -9.45
N ILE A 506 40.43 1.94 -9.52
CA ILE A 506 39.60 2.20 -8.34
C ILE A 506 39.50 0.92 -7.50
N ALA A 507 39.17 -0.22 -8.13
CA ALA A 507 39.12 -1.51 -7.46
C ALA A 507 40.46 -1.85 -6.79
N TYR A 508 41.58 -1.63 -7.50
CA TYR A 508 42.91 -1.84 -6.95
C TYR A 508 43.16 -0.96 -5.71
N ASN A 509 42.82 0.33 -5.74
CA ASN A 509 42.98 1.21 -4.58
C ASN A 509 42.12 0.76 -3.37
N ASP A 510 40.90 0.27 -3.62
CA ASP A 510 40.05 -0.31 -2.58
C ASP A 510 40.60 -1.63 -2.03
N MET A 511 41.22 -2.46 -2.87
CA MET A 511 41.96 -3.64 -2.41
C MET A 511 43.13 -3.24 -1.50
N LEU A 512 43.91 -2.22 -1.87
CA LEU A 512 45.03 -1.74 -1.06
C LEU A 512 44.59 -1.27 0.32
N TYR A 513 43.46 -0.56 0.42
CA TYR A 513 42.87 -0.17 1.71
C TYR A 513 42.58 -1.40 2.57
N LEU A 514 41.84 -2.37 2.03
CA LEU A 514 41.43 -3.56 2.77
C LEU A 514 42.62 -4.45 3.15
N CYS A 515 43.60 -4.58 2.26
CA CYS A 515 44.84 -5.29 2.56
C CYS A 515 45.63 -4.56 3.65
N GLN A 516 45.75 -3.24 3.61
CA GLN A 516 46.47 -2.49 4.64
C GLN A 516 45.83 -2.63 6.03
N GLU A 517 44.50 -2.63 6.10
CA GLU A 517 43.76 -2.73 7.36
C GLU A 517 43.76 -4.16 7.93
N TYR A 518 43.58 -5.17 7.07
CA TYR A 518 43.27 -6.53 7.53
C TYR A 518 44.35 -7.57 7.23
N ALA A 519 45.26 -7.29 6.29
CA ALA A 519 46.22 -8.26 5.79
C ALA A 519 47.46 -7.58 5.19
N PRO A 520 48.21 -6.77 5.96
CA PRO A 520 49.25 -5.91 5.40
C PRO A 520 50.37 -6.73 4.75
N LEU A 521 50.74 -6.36 3.52
CA LEU A 521 51.81 -6.99 2.75
C LEU A 521 52.78 -5.91 2.27
N GLU A 522 54.04 -5.94 2.71
CA GLU A 522 55.04 -4.90 2.41
C GLU A 522 55.30 -4.71 0.91
N ALA A 523 55.03 -5.72 0.10
CA ALA A 523 55.23 -5.70 -1.35
C ALA A 523 54.13 -4.92 -2.10
N LEU A 524 53.01 -4.59 -1.46
CA LEU A 524 51.92 -3.83 -2.09
C LEU A 524 52.15 -2.33 -1.93
N GLU A 525 51.65 -1.56 -2.91
CA GLU A 525 51.54 -0.11 -2.78
C GLU A 525 50.67 0.27 -1.58
N LYS A 526 50.84 1.51 -1.08
CA LYS A 526 49.98 2.02 -0.01
C LYS A 526 48.68 2.56 -0.59
N TYR A 527 47.59 2.39 0.15
CA TYR A 527 46.31 3.03 -0.17
C TYR A 527 46.49 4.55 -0.34
N ASP A 528 45.88 5.09 -1.40
CA ASP A 528 45.88 6.51 -1.70
C ASP A 528 44.46 7.09 -1.52
N PRO A 529 44.22 7.89 -0.45
CA PRO A 529 42.94 8.54 -0.23
C PRO A 529 42.52 9.49 -1.35
N GLN A 530 43.45 10.01 -2.15
CA GLN A 530 43.13 10.91 -3.26
C GLN A 530 42.54 10.17 -4.46
N LYS A 531 42.69 8.85 -4.53
CA LYS A 531 42.08 7.98 -5.53
C LYS A 531 40.76 7.37 -5.07
N ASP A 532 40.37 7.59 -3.81
CA ASP A 532 39.12 7.10 -3.25
C ASP A 532 37.98 8.10 -3.52
N ILE A 533 37.00 7.64 -4.29
CA ILE A 533 35.86 8.45 -4.73
C ILE A 533 34.93 8.79 -3.55
N THR A 534 34.88 7.94 -2.52
CA THR A 534 34.08 8.19 -1.32
C THR A 534 34.70 9.25 -0.42
N VAL A 535 36.03 9.39 -0.46
CA VAL A 535 36.77 10.41 0.32
C VAL A 535 36.82 11.74 -0.44
N THR A 536 37.12 11.70 -1.73
CA THR A 536 37.30 12.93 -2.53
C THR A 536 35.98 13.53 -3.00
N GLY A 537 34.92 12.73 -3.14
CA GLY A 537 33.66 13.13 -3.77
C GLY A 537 33.77 13.45 -5.27
N ILE A 538 34.98 13.35 -5.85
CA ILE A 538 35.24 13.56 -7.27
C ILE A 538 34.86 12.29 -8.00
N ARG A 539 33.66 12.28 -8.57
CA ARG A 539 33.24 11.22 -9.49
C ARG A 539 33.89 11.52 -10.82
N SER A 540 34.93 10.75 -11.17
CA SER A 540 35.42 10.74 -12.55
C SER A 540 34.20 10.45 -13.45
N SER A 541 34.08 11.16 -14.56
CA SER A 541 33.11 10.83 -15.60
C SER A 541 33.52 9.49 -16.19
N VAL A 542 33.19 8.40 -15.49
CA VAL A 542 33.16 7.07 -16.08
C VAL A 542 32.01 7.17 -17.07
N ASN A 543 32.35 7.49 -18.31
CA ASN A 543 31.41 7.38 -19.41
C ASN A 543 31.08 5.89 -19.52
N LEU A 544 30.01 5.49 -18.85
CA LEU A 544 29.31 4.27 -19.21
C LEU A 544 28.85 4.45 -20.66
N PRO A 545 29.15 3.52 -21.57
CA PRO A 545 28.70 3.63 -22.95
C PRO A 545 27.18 3.67 -23.08
#